data_AF-A0A953LS47-F1
#
_entry.id   AF-A0A953LS47-F1
#
_cell.length_a   1.000
_cell.length_b   1.000
_cell.length_c   1.000
_cell.angle_alpha   90.00
_cell.angle_beta   90.00
_cell.angle_gamma   90.00
#
_symmetry.space_group_name_H-M   'P 1'
#
loop_
_entity.id
_entity.type
_entity.pdbx_description
1 polymer ?
#
loop_
_entity_poly.entity_id
_entity_poly.type
_entity_poly.pdbx_seq_one_letter_code
_entity_poly.pdbx_strand_id
1 'polypeptide(L)'
;VVDMPPGTGDAQLTMAQQVPLAGSVIVSTPQDLALIDARRGIAMFNRVNVPVLGIVENMSFFLCPRCGERTDIFGHGGARKEAERLKVPFLGEVPLDMAIRETSDSGLPVVATQPDGPHAKIYREIAGKVRDQLQGSGAARAVPKIVIEA
;
A
#
# COMPACT_ATOMS: atom_id res chain seq x y z
N VAL A 1 3.42 0.78 -11.70
CA VAL A 1 3.27 1.16 -10.27
C VAL A 1 4.10 2.42 -10.07
N VAL A 2 3.58 3.43 -9.39
CA VAL A 2 4.28 4.69 -9.12
C VAL A 2 4.43 4.79 -7.60
N ASP A 3 5.66 4.94 -7.13
CA ASP A 3 5.92 5.24 -5.72
C ASP A 3 5.81 6.76 -5.51
N MET A 4 4.95 7.17 -4.58
CA MET A 4 4.64 8.58 -4.36
C MET A 4 5.43 9.09 -3.16
N PRO A 5 5.89 10.36 -3.17
CA PRO A 5 6.49 10.97 -2.01
C PRO A 5 5.58 10.84 -0.77
N PRO A 6 6.12 10.71 0.44
CA PRO A 6 5.31 10.55 1.64
C PRO A 6 4.47 11.81 1.91
N GLY A 7 3.28 11.60 2.49
CA GLY A 7 2.36 12.67 2.85
C GLY A 7 1.32 12.99 1.76
N THR A 8 0.70 14.17 1.89
CA THR A 8 -0.46 14.58 1.07
C THR A 8 -0.32 16.03 0.58
N GLY A 9 0.90 16.43 0.24
CA GLY A 9 1.22 17.76 -0.24
C GLY A 9 0.91 17.96 -1.72
N ASP A 10 1.30 19.13 -2.24
CA ASP A 10 1.01 19.53 -3.61
C ASP A 10 1.73 18.68 -4.66
N ALA A 11 2.89 18.09 -4.32
CA ALA A 11 3.63 17.22 -5.21
C ALA A 11 2.82 15.95 -5.56
N GLN A 12 2.18 15.34 -4.57
CA GLN A 12 1.34 14.16 -4.76
C GLN A 12 0.09 14.50 -5.56
N LEU A 13 -0.52 15.65 -5.28
CA LEU A 13 -1.70 16.12 -5.99
C LEU A 13 -1.40 16.34 -7.48
N THR A 14 -0.27 17.00 -7.76
CA THR A 14 0.19 17.27 -9.12
C THR A 14 0.43 15.95 -9.88
N MET A 15 1.12 14.99 -9.27
CA MET A 15 1.34 13.67 -9.89
C MET A 15 0.03 12.94 -10.17
N ALA A 16 -0.92 12.95 -9.23
CA ALA A 16 -2.21 12.27 -9.38
C ALA A 16 -3.13 12.93 -10.43
N GLN A 17 -2.91 14.21 -10.74
CA GLN A 17 -3.61 14.94 -11.80
C GLN A 17 -2.95 14.77 -13.17
N GLN A 18 -1.62 14.72 -13.23
CA GLN A 18 -0.86 14.61 -14.48
C GLN A 18 -0.80 13.18 -15.02
N VAL A 19 -0.84 12.18 -14.14
CA VAL A 19 -0.74 10.77 -14.53
C VAL A 19 -2.13 10.11 -14.44
N PRO A 20 -2.60 9.41 -15.47
CA PRO A 20 -3.85 8.66 -15.40
C PRO A 20 -3.67 7.43 -14.50
N LEU A 21 -3.92 7.60 -13.20
CA LEU A 21 -3.84 6.52 -12.22
C LEU A 21 -5.12 5.67 -12.25
N ALA A 22 -4.95 4.34 -12.34
CA ALA A 22 -6.04 3.37 -12.26
C ALA A 22 -6.58 3.16 -10.84
N GLY A 23 -5.79 3.54 -9.83
CA GLY A 23 -6.16 3.47 -8.42
C GLY A 23 -4.95 3.73 -7.52
N SER A 24 -5.20 3.78 -6.22
CA SER A 24 -4.19 4.01 -5.18
C SER A 24 -4.22 2.92 -4.11
N VAL A 25 -3.05 2.59 -3.59
CA VAL A 25 -2.87 1.71 -2.42
C VAL A 25 -2.26 2.55 -1.32
N ILE A 26 -2.88 2.53 -0.14
CA ILE A 26 -2.40 3.27 1.02
C ILE A 26 -1.59 2.32 1.90
N VAL A 27 -0.36 2.68 2.23
CA VAL A 27 0.48 1.92 3.15
C VAL A 27 0.64 2.74 4.42
N SER A 28 0.36 2.15 5.57
CA SER A 28 0.52 2.80 6.87
C SER A 28 0.91 1.79 7.94
N THR A 29 1.37 2.26 9.08
CA THR A 29 1.68 1.45 10.25
C THR A 29 0.54 1.56 11.28
N PRO A 30 0.39 0.61 12.23
CA PRO A 30 -0.80 0.53 13.08
C PRO A 30 -1.00 1.69 14.08
N GLN A 31 -0.02 2.58 14.26
CA GLN A 31 -0.06 3.69 15.21
C GLN A 31 -1.02 4.81 14.75
N ASP A 32 -1.72 5.41 15.70
CA ASP A 32 -2.68 6.50 15.44
C ASP A 32 -2.10 7.66 14.62
N LEU A 33 -0.83 8.02 14.87
CA LEU A 33 -0.15 9.10 14.13
C LEU A 33 -0.02 8.77 12.64
N ALA A 34 0.39 7.54 12.30
CA ALA A 34 0.50 7.09 10.92
C ALA A 34 -0.88 6.96 10.23
N LEU A 35 -1.92 6.62 11.01
CA LEU A 35 -3.29 6.55 10.51
C LEU A 35 -3.87 7.93 10.17
N ILE A 36 -3.41 9.01 10.81
CA ILE A 36 -3.79 10.39 10.42
C ILE A 36 -3.39 10.66 8.97
N ASP A 37 -2.18 10.26 8.57
CA ASP A 37 -1.69 10.48 7.22
C ASP A 37 -2.37 9.56 6.21
N ALA A 38 -2.68 8.31 6.60
CA ALA A 38 -3.50 7.41 5.78
C ALA A 38 -4.88 8.01 5.47
N ARG A 39 -5.56 8.58 6.47
CA ARG A 39 -6.85 9.26 6.31
C ARG A 39 -6.76 10.43 5.35
N ARG A 40 -5.72 11.26 5.48
CA ARG A 40 -5.48 12.39 4.58
C ARG A 40 -5.23 11.91 3.15
N GLY A 41 -4.45 10.84 2.98
CA GLY A 41 -4.13 10.27 1.66
C GLY A 41 -5.37 9.78 0.94
N ILE A 42 -6.24 9.08 1.65
CA ILE A 42 -7.54 8.63 1.12
C ILE A 42 -8.40 9.82 0.70
N ALA A 43 -8.50 10.85 1.55
CA ALA A 43 -9.24 12.06 1.22
C ALA A 43 -8.67 12.79 -0.01
N MET A 44 -7.33 12.83 -0.16
CA MET A 44 -6.66 13.41 -1.32
C MET A 44 -7.03 12.66 -2.61
N PHE A 45 -6.88 11.33 -2.64
CA PHE A 45 -7.21 10.55 -3.84
C PHE A 45 -8.68 10.62 -4.22
N ASN A 46 -9.59 10.65 -3.23
CA ASN A 46 -11.00 10.88 -3.47
C ASN A 46 -11.27 12.24 -4.14
N ARG A 47 -10.57 13.31 -3.72
CA ARG A 47 -10.71 14.65 -4.34
C ARG A 47 -10.28 14.70 -5.80
N VAL A 48 -9.28 13.90 -6.18
CA VAL A 48 -8.80 13.82 -7.58
C VAL A 48 -9.43 12.66 -8.36
N ASN A 49 -10.49 12.05 -7.82
CA ASN A 49 -11.23 10.92 -8.41
C ASN A 49 -10.33 9.74 -8.80
N VAL A 50 -9.36 9.40 -7.94
CA VAL A 50 -8.56 8.19 -8.05
C VAL A 50 -9.11 7.18 -7.04
N PRO A 51 -9.53 5.97 -7.47
CA PRO A 51 -10.13 5.00 -6.57
C PRO A 51 -9.09 4.44 -5.60
N VAL A 52 -9.43 4.39 -4.32
CA VAL A 52 -8.59 3.72 -3.31
C VAL A 52 -8.86 2.23 -3.36
N LEU A 53 -7.89 1.46 -3.86
CA LEU A 53 -7.96 0.01 -4.01
C LEU A 53 -7.85 -0.71 -2.67
N GLY A 54 -7.24 -0.07 -1.68
CA GLY A 54 -7.24 -0.55 -0.30
C GLY A 54 -6.05 -0.07 0.53
N ILE A 55 -5.99 -0.57 1.76
CA ILE A 55 -4.97 -0.25 2.76
C ILE A 55 -4.13 -1.49 3.09
N VAL A 56 -2.82 -1.32 3.19
CA VAL A 56 -1.86 -2.29 3.73
C VAL A 56 -1.35 -1.81 5.09
N GLU A 57 -1.36 -2.69 6.08
CA GLU A 57 -0.70 -2.45 7.37
C GLU A 57 0.75 -2.93 7.30
N ASN A 58 1.71 -2.01 7.29
CA ASN A 58 3.13 -2.34 7.37
C ASN A 58 3.60 -2.39 8.83
N MET A 59 4.65 -3.17 9.09
CA MET A 59 5.22 -3.36 10.43
C MET A 59 4.17 -3.78 11.47
N SER A 60 3.25 -4.67 11.09
CA SER A 60 2.06 -5.02 11.88
C SER A 60 2.35 -5.83 13.14
N PHE A 61 3.42 -6.61 13.13
CA PHE A 61 3.94 -7.38 14.26
C PHE A 61 5.39 -7.79 13.99
N PHE A 62 6.11 -8.18 15.04
CA PHE A 62 7.42 -8.79 14.97
C PHE A 62 7.33 -10.24 15.46
N LEU A 63 7.89 -11.18 14.71
CA LEU A 63 8.00 -12.57 15.13
C LEU A 63 9.43 -12.83 15.59
N CYS A 64 9.63 -13.15 16.88
CA CYS A 64 10.96 -13.40 17.40
C CYS A 64 11.58 -14.63 16.71
N PRO A 65 12.72 -14.49 16.01
CA PRO A 65 13.33 -15.60 15.28
C PRO A 65 13.90 -16.70 16.21
N ARG A 66 14.00 -16.41 17.52
CA ARG A 66 14.57 -17.32 18.53
C ARG A 66 13.52 -18.16 19.24
N CYS A 67 12.37 -17.59 19.58
CA CYS A 67 11.32 -18.28 20.35
C CYS A 67 9.96 -18.37 19.61
N GLY A 68 9.81 -17.70 18.46
CA GLY A 68 8.55 -17.67 17.71
C GLY A 68 7.45 -16.83 18.35
N GLU A 69 7.75 -16.09 19.43
CA GLU A 69 6.80 -15.19 20.06
C GLU A 69 6.48 -14.02 19.15
N ARG A 70 5.19 -13.72 19.02
CA ARG A 70 4.69 -12.54 18.31
C ARG A 70 4.63 -11.35 19.26
N THR A 71 5.20 -10.23 18.84
CA THR A 71 5.16 -8.96 19.56
C THR A 71 4.63 -7.86 18.65
N ASP A 72 3.56 -7.20 19.07
CA ASP A 72 2.96 -6.07 18.34
C ASP A 72 3.68 -4.76 18.76
N ILE A 73 4.96 -4.61 18.38
CA ILE A 73 5.87 -3.52 18.80
C ILE A 73 5.24 -2.13 18.64
N PHE A 74 4.48 -1.96 17.55
CA PHE A 74 3.87 -0.70 17.14
C PHE A 74 2.35 -0.67 17.33
N GLY A 75 1.80 -1.65 18.06
CA GLY A 75 0.38 -1.98 18.02
C GLY A 75 0.03 -2.86 16.83
N HIS A 76 -1.26 -3.20 16.68
CA HIS A 76 -1.74 -4.08 15.61
C HIS A 76 -3.19 -3.77 15.23
N GLY A 77 -3.51 -3.91 13.94
CA GLY A 77 -4.86 -3.81 13.40
C GLY A 77 -5.40 -2.39 13.31
N GLY A 78 -4.57 -1.37 13.52
CA GLY A 78 -4.96 0.03 13.38
C GLY A 78 -5.41 0.36 11.95
N ALA A 79 -4.65 -0.08 10.95
CA ALA A 79 -4.98 0.17 9.55
C ALA A 79 -6.17 -0.66 9.09
N ARG A 80 -6.36 -1.87 9.64
CA ARG A 80 -7.56 -2.70 9.38
C ARG A 80 -8.83 -2.02 9.88
N LYS A 81 -8.84 -1.57 11.14
CA LYS A 81 -9.97 -0.83 11.72
C LYS A 81 -10.26 0.45 10.93
N GLU A 82 -9.21 1.16 10.52
CA GLU A 82 -9.34 2.37 9.71
C GLU A 82 -9.93 2.06 8.32
N ALA A 83 -9.52 0.96 7.69
CA ALA A 83 -10.06 0.50 6.42
C ALA A 83 -11.57 0.22 6.52
N GLU A 84 -11.99 -0.49 7.56
CA GLU A 84 -13.41 -0.76 7.87
C GLU A 84 -14.19 0.54 8.08
N ARG A 85 -13.64 1.47 8.89
CA ARG A 85 -14.26 2.77 9.20
C ARG A 85 -14.47 3.61 7.95
N LEU A 86 -13.51 3.60 7.03
CA LEU A 86 -13.54 4.35 5.78
C LEU A 86 -14.21 3.59 4.63
N LYS A 87 -14.65 2.34 4.86
CA LYS A 87 -15.26 1.46 3.86
C LYS A 87 -14.35 1.23 2.64
N VAL A 88 -13.05 1.10 2.89
CA VAL A 88 -12.07 0.73 1.86
C VAL A 88 -11.53 -0.68 2.11
N PRO A 89 -11.10 -1.42 1.08
CA PRO A 89 -10.60 -2.78 1.27
C PRO A 89 -9.35 -2.82 2.15
N PHE A 90 -9.27 -3.82 3.03
CA PHE A 90 -8.03 -4.17 3.72
C PHE A 90 -7.28 -5.24 2.92
N LEU A 91 -6.10 -4.89 2.41
CA LEU A 91 -5.35 -5.75 1.50
C LEU A 91 -4.50 -6.77 2.26
N GLY A 92 -3.98 -6.41 3.42
CA GLY A 92 -3.19 -7.33 4.22
C GLY A 92 -2.25 -6.59 5.16
N GLU A 93 -1.45 -7.38 5.86
CA GLU A 93 -0.48 -6.90 6.83
C GLU A 93 0.89 -7.51 6.56
N VAL A 94 1.94 -6.73 6.76
CA VAL A 94 3.33 -7.13 6.54
C VAL A 94 4.07 -7.05 7.88
N PRO A 95 4.74 -8.12 8.32
CA PRO A 95 5.48 -8.11 9.58
C PRO A 95 6.73 -7.22 9.48
N LEU A 96 7.19 -6.76 10.63
CA LEU A 96 8.53 -6.24 10.80
C LEU A 96 9.50 -7.43 10.86
N ASP A 97 10.28 -7.64 9.80
CA ASP A 97 11.22 -8.75 9.70
C ASP A 97 12.58 -8.30 9.15
N MET A 98 13.65 -8.85 9.73
CA MET A 98 15.03 -8.54 9.32
C MET A 98 15.32 -8.98 7.89
N ALA A 99 14.81 -10.14 7.47
CA ALA A 99 15.00 -10.64 6.11
C ALA A 99 14.38 -9.68 5.09
N ILE A 100 13.19 -9.12 5.37
CA ILE A 100 12.56 -8.11 4.50
C ILE A 100 13.46 -6.88 4.37
N ARG A 101 13.97 -6.34 5.48
CA ARG A 101 14.85 -5.16 5.48
C ARG A 101 16.15 -5.43 4.72
N GLU A 102 16.89 -6.46 5.09
CA GLU A 102 18.23 -6.76 4.55
C GLU A 102 18.22 -7.07 3.06
N THR A 103 17.24 -7.85 2.63
CA THR A 103 17.09 -8.19 1.21
C THR A 103 16.62 -7.00 0.39
N SER A 104 15.79 -6.12 0.95
CA SER A 104 15.38 -4.89 0.27
C SER A 104 16.55 -3.89 0.14
N ASP A 105 17.33 -3.70 1.21
CA ASP A 105 18.49 -2.80 1.23
C ASP A 105 19.60 -3.25 0.26
N SER A 106 19.72 -4.57 0.06
CA SER A 106 20.67 -5.15 -0.91
C SER A 106 20.13 -5.24 -2.34
N GLY A 107 18.91 -4.78 -2.61
CA GLY A 107 18.28 -4.81 -3.94
C GLY A 107 17.83 -6.22 -4.38
N LEU A 108 17.70 -7.16 -3.43
CA LEU A 108 17.39 -8.57 -3.66
C LEU A 108 16.10 -9.00 -2.94
N PRO A 109 14.95 -8.35 -3.17
CA PRO A 109 13.76 -8.45 -2.33
C PRO A 109 13.27 -9.89 -2.12
N VAL A 110 12.67 -10.17 -0.96
CA VAL A 110 12.20 -11.52 -0.54
C VAL A 110 11.31 -12.23 -1.58
N VAL A 111 10.52 -11.49 -2.36
CA VAL A 111 9.66 -12.06 -3.41
C VAL A 111 10.45 -12.67 -4.58
N ALA A 112 11.68 -12.20 -4.82
CA ALA A 112 12.56 -12.66 -5.87
C ALA A 112 13.56 -13.71 -5.35
N THR A 113 14.12 -13.49 -4.17
CA THR A 113 15.14 -14.38 -3.58
C THR A 113 14.55 -15.58 -2.84
N GLN A 114 13.37 -15.43 -2.25
CA GLN A 114 12.69 -16.47 -1.47
C GLN A 114 11.24 -16.62 -1.92
N PRO A 115 11.00 -17.00 -3.19
CA PRO A 115 9.67 -16.97 -3.80
C PRO A 115 8.63 -17.79 -3.03
N ASP A 116 9.01 -18.91 -2.41
CA ASP A 116 8.08 -19.78 -1.69
C ASP A 116 8.06 -19.51 -0.17
N GLY A 117 8.82 -18.51 0.27
CA GLY A 117 8.93 -18.10 1.66
C GLY A 117 7.66 -17.42 2.20
N PRO A 118 7.51 -17.35 3.53
CA PRO A 118 6.32 -16.80 4.18
C PRO A 118 6.08 -15.33 3.80
N HIS A 119 7.14 -14.50 3.75
CA HIS A 119 7.00 -13.09 3.38
C HIS A 119 6.59 -12.91 1.91
N ALA A 120 7.15 -13.71 1.00
CA ALA A 120 6.80 -13.65 -0.42
C ALA A 120 5.32 -13.99 -0.65
N LYS A 121 4.77 -14.95 0.10
CA LYS A 121 3.34 -15.30 0.07
C LYS A 121 2.47 -14.10 0.46
N ILE A 122 2.81 -13.39 1.54
CA ILE A 122 2.09 -12.18 1.98
C ILE A 122 2.04 -11.13 0.85
N TYR A 123 3.18 -10.80 0.25
CA TYR A 123 3.22 -9.83 -0.85
C TYR A 123 2.42 -10.29 -2.07
N ARG A 124 2.45 -11.58 -2.42
CA ARG A 124 1.66 -12.12 -3.53
C ARG A 124 0.17 -12.09 -3.25
N GLU A 125 -0.26 -12.36 -2.02
CA GLU A 125 -1.67 -12.26 -1.62
C GLU A 125 -2.17 -10.81 -1.70
N ILE A 126 -1.37 -9.85 -1.21
CA ILE A 126 -1.67 -8.42 -1.34
C ILE A 126 -1.76 -8.03 -2.82
N ALA A 127 -0.76 -8.41 -3.62
CA ALA A 127 -0.75 -8.11 -5.06
C ALA A 127 -1.96 -8.74 -5.80
N GLY A 128 -2.36 -9.95 -5.42
CA GLY A 128 -3.56 -10.61 -5.93
C GLY A 128 -4.81 -9.79 -5.64
N LYS A 129 -5.01 -9.37 -4.39
CA LYS A 129 -6.14 -8.51 -4.01
C LYS A 129 -6.13 -7.17 -4.74
N VAL A 130 -4.97 -6.53 -4.91
CA VAL A 130 -4.84 -5.29 -5.69
C VAL A 130 -5.27 -5.51 -7.15
N ARG A 131 -4.80 -6.60 -7.77
CA ARG A 131 -5.20 -6.98 -9.13
C ARG A 131 -6.71 -7.18 -9.23
N ASP A 132 -7.30 -7.89 -8.28
CA ASP A 132 -8.73 -8.19 -8.28
C ASP A 132 -9.56 -6.88 -8.11
N GLN A 133 -9.10 -5.95 -7.27
CA GLN A 133 -9.70 -4.62 -7.14
C GLN A 133 -9.59 -3.79 -8.43
N LEU A 134 -8.46 -3.85 -9.14
CA LEU A 134 -8.30 -3.19 -10.43
C LEU A 134 -9.23 -3.75 -11.50
N GLN A 135 -9.51 -5.05 -11.48
CA GLN A 135 -10.42 -5.70 -12.43
C GLN A 135 -11.89 -5.42 -12.09
N GLY A 136 -12.23 -5.32 -10.81
CA GLY A 136 -13.58 -4.98 -10.33
C GLY A 136 -13.91 -3.48 -10.41
N SER A 137 -12.90 -2.61 -10.40
CA SER A 137 -13.04 -1.17 -10.57
C SER A 137 -13.26 -0.84 -12.05
N GLY A 138 -14.51 -0.89 -12.49
CA GLY A 138 -14.90 -0.55 -13.85
C GLY A 138 -14.36 0.82 -14.30
N ALA A 139 -13.74 0.82 -15.48
CA ALA A 139 -13.14 1.94 -16.21
C ALA A 139 -11.76 2.41 -15.73
N ALA A 140 -10.73 1.89 -16.41
CA ALA A 140 -9.50 2.64 -16.62
C ALA A 140 -9.86 4.05 -17.10
N ARG A 141 -9.38 5.09 -16.40
CA ARG A 141 -9.45 6.47 -16.88
C ARG A 141 -8.95 6.48 -18.32
N ALA A 142 -9.75 6.99 -19.24
CA ALA A 142 -9.35 7.13 -20.64
C ALA A 142 -8.03 7.90 -20.68
N VAL A 143 -7.02 7.34 -21.34
CA VAL A 143 -5.73 8.02 -21.54
C VAL A 143 -6.01 9.31 -22.30
N PRO A 144 -5.61 10.49 -21.79
CA PRO A 144 -5.85 11.74 -22.50
C PRO A 144 -5.17 11.69 -23.87
N LYS A 145 -5.92 12.06 -24.92
CA LYS A 145 -5.37 12.19 -26.27
C LYS A 145 -4.31 13.28 -26.27
N ILE A 146 -3.06 12.92 -26.53
CA ILE A 146 -2.00 13.89 -26.84
C ILE A 146 -2.25 14.35 -28.27
N VAL A 147 -2.67 15.60 -28.43
CA VAL A 147 -2.78 16.28 -29.73
C VAL A 147 -1.49 17.07 -29.92
N ILE A 148 -0.69 16.70 -30.92
CA ILE A 148 0.45 17.51 -31.36
C ILE A 148 -0.06 18.35 -32.53
N GLU A 149 -0.21 19.65 -32.32
CA GLU A 149 -0.46 20.60 -33.39
C GLU A 149 0.86 20.85 -34.12
N ALA A 150 0.84 20.70 -35.46
CA ALA A 150 1.98 20.88 -36.35
C ALA A 150 2.07 22.33 -36.85
#